data_AF-A0A7J4RBW2-F1
#
_entry.id   AF-A0A7J4RBW2-F1
#
_cell.length_a   1.000
_cell.length_b   1.000
_cell.length_c   1.000
_cell.angle_alpha   90.00
_cell.angle_beta   90.00
_cell.angle_gamma   90.00
#
_symmetry.space_group_name_H-M   'P 1'
#
loop_
_entity.id
_entity.type
_entity.pdbx_description
1 polymer ?
#
loop_
_entity_poly.entity_id
_entity_poly.type
_entity_poly.pdbx_seq_one_letter_code
_entity_poly.pdbx_strand_id
1 'polypeptide(L)'
;IELFGRCEDGASICVLVSGLRPTFEIASVGKRSREQPVTENEERRIEGLRRRSEVMDVRGPVWKWTDLGEKPVWTVEAVQPFNVPSLRGELQKQGWTIYSGDIPFVNRMFLDNDVGMHLAIDGFLIDEREHDDEDGERNLRVIKHGGVGRYQVDRTVSVQLENVTESEPFQVPWRILSYDLETSIANNSILCSAVWVEDMIDGSRRVYEYRGAEDLIMEQMTAMVREEDPDIITGYNIDNFDFPRLVERMDHHTSRKQWQARSNLLGWGRTPHLETECKRTRTGVLPRRQSNRAWNLAGRAIVDAWWQARQALRPQRETLSFIARLLFPEEEDKQKIDIDASNMDEEWANRPDEVMEYCVRDAALPLDILHAIQAIRRKEAVASVAKVPFETAANGSTSQLLDSLVIRLADRKNVAVPLTGSAEAKEGQITGGYVHDVEAGLHPWIAVLDFKSMYPSIMIGNNVCYTTRIDPSHPEQPGGDDATHVSPTEAVFWSAEHRKGLVPTLLEDLMN
;
A
#
# COMPACT_ATOMS: atom_id res chain seq x y z
N ILE A 1 -16.20 -2.07 -4.94
CA ILE A 1 -14.78 -1.70 -4.76
C ILE A 1 -14.25 -1.33 -6.13
N GLU A 2 -13.44 -0.28 -6.20
CA GLU A 2 -12.76 0.15 -7.43
C GLU A 2 -11.32 -0.38 -7.36
N LEU A 3 -10.93 -1.22 -8.31
CA LEU A 3 -9.53 -1.64 -8.47
C LEU A 3 -8.99 -1.04 -9.77
N PHE A 4 -7.77 -0.54 -9.71
CA PHE A 4 -7.06 -0.05 -10.88
C PHE A 4 -5.84 -0.93 -11.13
N GLY A 5 -5.57 -1.21 -12.40
CA GLY A 5 -4.42 -2.02 -12.78
C GLY A 5 -4.08 -1.86 -14.25
N ARG A 6 -3.17 -2.72 -14.71
CA ARG A 6 -2.82 -2.86 -16.13
C ARG A 6 -2.81 -4.34 -16.50
N CYS A 7 -3.41 -4.64 -17.65
CA CYS A 7 -3.48 -5.97 -18.22
C CYS A 7 -2.14 -6.39 -18.84
N GLU A 8 -1.98 -7.70 -19.09
CA GLU A 8 -0.78 -8.25 -19.76
C GLU A 8 -0.56 -7.67 -21.17
N ASP A 9 -1.63 -7.30 -21.86
CA ASP A 9 -1.59 -6.65 -23.18
C ASP A 9 -1.28 -5.15 -23.11
N GLY A 10 -1.06 -4.60 -21.91
CA GLY A 10 -0.76 -3.19 -21.71
C GLY A 10 -1.97 -2.29 -21.51
N ALA A 11 -3.21 -2.77 -21.65
CA ALA A 11 -4.38 -1.92 -21.44
C ALA A 11 -4.55 -1.56 -19.96
N SER A 12 -4.78 -0.29 -19.64
CA SER A 12 -5.16 0.10 -18.28
C SER A 12 -6.62 -0.29 -17.99
N ILE A 13 -6.90 -0.64 -16.75
CA ILE A 13 -8.22 -1.18 -16.37
C ILE A 13 -8.73 -0.60 -15.05
N CYS A 14 -10.03 -0.34 -15.00
CA CYS A 14 -10.79 -0.15 -13.75
C CYS A 14 -11.78 -1.30 -13.59
N VAL A 15 -11.70 -2.00 -12.46
CA VAL A 15 -12.57 -3.12 -12.14
C VAL A 15 -13.51 -2.71 -11.02
N LEU A 16 -14.81 -2.75 -11.32
CA LEU A 16 -15.88 -2.51 -10.37
C LEU A 16 -16.32 -3.84 -9.76
N VAL A 17 -15.75 -4.15 -8.61
CA VAL A 17 -16.04 -5.40 -7.87
C VAL A 17 -17.24 -5.20 -6.95
N SER A 18 -18.29 -5.99 -7.15
CA SER A 18 -19.47 -6.06 -6.27
C SER A 18 -19.51 -7.36 -5.45
N GLY A 19 -20.31 -7.36 -4.39
CA GLY A 19 -20.54 -8.56 -3.57
C GLY A 19 -19.74 -8.65 -2.28
N LEU A 20 -18.70 -7.82 -2.07
CA LEU A 20 -18.00 -7.79 -0.79
C LEU A 20 -18.88 -7.23 0.33
N ARG A 21 -18.88 -7.91 1.48
CA ARG A 21 -19.65 -7.54 2.66
C ARG A 21 -18.72 -7.21 3.83
N PRO A 22 -18.99 -6.15 4.60
CA PRO A 22 -18.14 -5.76 5.72
C PRO A 22 -18.36 -6.71 6.90
N THR A 23 -17.29 -7.36 7.34
CA THR A 23 -17.34 -8.38 8.40
C THR A 23 -16.37 -8.07 9.54
N PHE A 24 -16.71 -8.57 10.72
CA PHE A 24 -15.82 -8.67 11.86
C PHE A 24 -16.23 -9.87 12.72
N GLU A 25 -15.43 -10.21 13.73
CA GLU A 25 -15.63 -11.42 14.51
C GLU A 25 -15.89 -11.12 15.99
N ILE A 26 -16.71 -11.95 16.62
CA ILE A 26 -17.07 -11.83 18.04
C ILE A 26 -16.96 -13.17 18.77
N ALA A 27 -16.56 -13.12 20.04
CA ALA A 27 -16.62 -14.25 20.95
C ALA A 27 -17.09 -13.81 22.34
N SER A 28 -17.66 -14.72 23.12
CA SER A 28 -18.03 -14.43 24.51
C SER A 28 -16.77 -14.13 25.35
N VAL A 29 -16.91 -13.23 26.32
CA VAL A 29 -15.81 -12.89 27.25
C VAL A 29 -15.52 -14.07 28.18
N GLY A 30 -14.24 -14.23 28.56
CA GLY A 30 -13.79 -15.28 29.47
C GLY A 30 -13.24 -16.52 28.77
N LYS A 31 -12.98 -17.57 29.55
CA LYS A 31 -12.40 -18.84 29.10
C LYS A 31 -13.49 -19.75 28.52
N ARG A 32 -13.15 -20.52 27.47
CA ARG A 32 -14.00 -21.57 26.91
C ARG A 32 -13.15 -22.81 26.63
N SER A 33 -13.83 -23.93 26.36
CA SER A 33 -13.23 -25.21 25.96
C SER A 33 -14.20 -25.89 24.99
N ARG A 34 -13.67 -26.64 24.01
CA ARG A 34 -14.49 -27.42 23.06
C ARG A 34 -15.42 -28.43 23.72
N GLU A 35 -15.08 -28.87 24.92
CA GLU A 35 -15.90 -29.80 25.71
C GLU A 35 -17.18 -29.13 26.23
N GLN A 36 -17.22 -27.80 26.26
CA GLN A 36 -18.39 -27.03 26.64
C GLN A 36 -19.12 -26.53 25.39
N PRO A 37 -20.37 -26.96 25.14
CA PRO A 37 -21.13 -26.48 24.00
C PRO A 37 -21.42 -24.98 24.11
N VAL A 38 -21.87 -24.41 22.99
CA VAL A 38 -22.49 -23.08 22.94
C VAL A 38 -23.70 -23.08 23.88
N THR A 39 -23.82 -22.05 24.70
CA THR A 39 -24.91 -21.94 25.68
C THR A 39 -26.17 -21.38 25.03
N GLU A 40 -27.35 -21.76 25.53
CA GLU A 40 -28.64 -21.18 25.09
C GLU A 40 -28.67 -19.64 25.20
N ASN A 41 -27.97 -19.09 26.19
CA ASN A 41 -27.85 -17.64 26.35
C ASN A 41 -27.00 -16.99 25.23
N GLU A 42 -25.91 -17.64 24.80
CA GLU A 42 -25.13 -17.18 23.64
C GLU A 42 -26.00 -17.22 22.38
N GLU A 43 -26.72 -18.32 22.13
CA GLU A 43 -27.63 -18.43 20.99
C GLU A 43 -28.71 -17.35 20.99
N ARG A 44 -29.34 -17.10 22.15
CA ARG A 44 -30.33 -16.03 22.30
C ARG A 44 -29.75 -14.64 22.01
N ARG A 45 -28.50 -14.37 22.43
CA ARG A 45 -27.83 -13.10 22.16
C ARG A 45 -27.50 -12.95 20.68
N ILE A 46 -27.05 -14.02 20.01
CA ILE A 46 -26.80 -14.04 18.57
C ILE A 46 -28.09 -13.82 17.78
N GLU A 47 -29.19 -14.45 18.19
CA GLU A 47 -30.50 -14.25 17.58
C GLU A 47 -31.00 -12.80 17.76
N GLY A 48 -30.75 -12.19 18.93
CA GLY A 48 -30.98 -10.76 19.13
C GLY A 48 -30.14 -9.88 18.21
N LEU A 49 -28.89 -10.27 17.93
CA LEU A 49 -28.00 -9.55 17.03
C LEU A 49 -28.48 -9.61 15.57
N ARG A 50 -28.98 -10.76 15.10
CA ARG A 50 -29.56 -10.92 13.75
C ARG A 50 -30.77 -10.03 13.48
N ARG A 51 -31.45 -9.56 14.52
CA ARG A 51 -32.63 -8.68 14.41
C ARG A 51 -32.29 -7.20 14.33
N ARG A 52 -31.01 -6.83 14.47
CA ARG A 52 -30.58 -5.43 14.37
C ARG A 52 -30.57 -4.99 12.92
N SER A 53 -31.03 -3.77 12.65
CA SER A 53 -31.14 -3.26 11.28
C SER A 53 -29.79 -3.01 10.61
N GLU A 54 -28.71 -2.90 11.39
CA GLU A 54 -27.35 -2.70 10.91
C GLU A 54 -26.59 -4.01 10.65
N VAL A 55 -27.19 -5.15 10.98
CA VAL A 55 -26.62 -6.50 10.81
C VAL A 55 -27.37 -7.22 9.70
N MET A 56 -26.62 -7.72 8.72
CA MET A 56 -27.16 -8.52 7.62
C MET A 56 -27.25 -10.00 8.00
N ASP A 57 -26.20 -10.54 8.61
CA ASP A 57 -26.13 -11.93 9.01
C ASP A 57 -25.12 -12.12 10.15
N VAL A 58 -25.24 -13.25 10.85
CA VAL A 58 -24.26 -13.73 11.82
C VAL A 58 -24.00 -15.21 11.57
N ARG A 59 -22.80 -15.51 11.07
CA ARG A 59 -22.34 -16.86 10.68
C ARG A 59 -21.53 -17.53 11.79
N GLY A 60 -21.46 -18.86 11.75
CA GLY A 60 -20.72 -19.68 12.72
C GLY A 60 -21.60 -20.28 13.83
N PRO A 61 -21.01 -20.69 14.97
CA PRO A 61 -19.62 -20.41 15.36
C PRO A 61 -18.60 -21.32 14.68
N VAL A 62 -17.39 -20.80 14.50
CA VAL A 62 -16.17 -21.58 14.22
C VAL A 62 -15.30 -21.57 15.46
N TRP A 63 -14.77 -22.73 15.85
CA TRP A 63 -13.82 -22.80 16.95
C TRP A 63 -12.48 -22.25 16.50
N LYS A 64 -12.05 -21.14 17.10
CA LYS A 64 -10.78 -20.50 16.81
C LYS A 64 -9.89 -20.43 18.04
N TRP A 65 -8.58 -20.51 17.82
CA TRP A 65 -7.55 -20.27 18.83
C TRP A 65 -7.46 -18.78 19.16
N THR A 66 -7.44 -18.44 20.45
CA THR A 66 -7.25 -17.07 20.95
C THR A 66 -6.20 -17.05 22.07
N ASP A 67 -5.92 -15.86 22.59
CA ASP A 67 -5.16 -15.60 23.81
C ASP A 67 -5.68 -16.32 25.07
N LEU A 68 -6.93 -16.80 25.05
CA LEU A 68 -7.59 -17.48 26.17
C LEU A 68 -8.04 -18.90 25.78
N GLY A 69 -7.27 -19.56 24.92
CA GLY A 69 -7.55 -20.91 24.40
C GLY A 69 -8.55 -20.90 23.25
N GLU A 70 -9.13 -22.07 22.96
CA GLU A 70 -10.12 -22.18 21.88
C GLU A 70 -11.51 -21.66 22.29
N LYS A 71 -12.12 -20.86 21.41
CA LYS A 71 -13.42 -20.24 21.64
C LYS A 71 -14.33 -20.36 20.43
N PRO A 72 -15.66 -20.49 20.62
CA PRO A 72 -16.61 -20.34 19.53
C PRO A 72 -16.63 -18.86 19.09
N VAL A 73 -16.31 -18.62 17.83
CA VAL A 73 -16.26 -17.29 17.22
C VAL A 73 -17.32 -17.18 16.14
N TRP A 74 -18.12 -16.11 16.20
CA TRP A 74 -19.12 -15.79 15.17
C TRP A 74 -18.61 -14.66 14.28
N THR A 75 -18.90 -14.75 12.99
CA THR A 75 -18.64 -13.68 12.03
C THR A 75 -19.90 -12.85 11.88
N VAL A 76 -19.83 -11.58 12.22
CA VAL A 76 -20.92 -10.60 12.07
C VAL A 76 -20.74 -9.87 10.75
N GLU A 77 -21.78 -9.88 9.93
CA GLU A 77 -21.84 -9.14 8.69
C GLU A 77 -22.68 -7.87 8.87
N ALA A 78 -22.09 -6.71 8.61
CA ALA A 78 -22.78 -5.42 8.70
C ALA A 78 -23.38 -5.01 7.34
N VAL A 79 -24.37 -4.12 7.37
CA VAL A 79 -25.01 -3.61 6.13
C VAL A 79 -24.05 -2.74 5.32
N GLN A 80 -23.32 -1.84 5.99
CA GLN A 80 -22.33 -0.97 5.35
C GLN A 80 -21.03 -0.89 6.16
N PRO A 81 -19.88 -0.60 5.52
CA PRO A 81 -18.59 -0.50 6.20
C PRO A 81 -18.57 0.50 7.36
N PHE A 82 -19.32 1.61 7.25
CA PHE A 82 -19.38 2.64 8.29
C PHE A 82 -20.20 2.21 9.52
N ASN A 83 -20.95 1.11 9.48
CA ASN A 83 -21.65 0.56 10.64
C ASN A 83 -20.72 -0.25 11.56
N VAL A 84 -19.61 -0.80 11.03
CA VAL A 84 -18.69 -1.66 11.79
C VAL A 84 -18.14 -0.97 13.04
N PRO A 85 -17.67 0.31 13.00
CA PRO A 85 -17.11 0.97 14.16
C PRO A 85 -18.09 1.17 15.33
N SER A 86 -19.37 1.46 15.05
CA SER A 86 -20.38 1.60 16.11
C SER A 86 -20.80 0.23 16.66
N LEU A 87 -21.05 -0.74 15.78
CA LEU A 87 -21.43 -2.10 16.15
C LEU A 87 -20.41 -2.75 17.08
N ARG A 88 -19.11 -2.70 16.74
CA ARG A 88 -18.05 -3.26 17.60
C ARG A 88 -18.02 -2.61 18.97
N GLY A 89 -18.20 -1.29 19.05
CA GLY A 89 -18.16 -0.54 20.31
C GLY A 89 -19.35 -0.87 21.22
N GLU A 90 -20.53 -1.09 20.65
CA GLU A 90 -21.71 -1.54 21.38
C GLU A 90 -21.59 -2.98 21.85
N LEU A 91 -21.14 -3.89 20.99
CA LEU A 91 -20.98 -5.30 21.32
C LEU A 91 -19.92 -5.49 22.41
N GLN A 92 -18.83 -4.72 22.37
CA GLN A 92 -17.83 -4.73 23.42
C GLN A 92 -18.43 -4.33 24.78
N LYS A 93 -19.28 -3.30 24.84
CA LYS A 93 -20.00 -2.90 26.06
C LYS A 93 -20.98 -3.97 26.56
N GLN A 94 -21.47 -4.82 25.65
CA GLN A 94 -22.36 -5.94 25.98
C GLN A 94 -21.59 -7.20 26.40
N GLY A 95 -20.26 -7.14 26.55
CA GLY A 95 -19.45 -8.28 26.95
C GLY A 95 -19.21 -9.27 25.80
N TRP A 96 -18.91 -8.75 24.61
CA TRP A 96 -18.30 -9.49 23.52
C TRP A 96 -16.83 -9.09 23.37
N THR A 97 -15.95 -10.04 23.13
CA THR A 97 -14.60 -9.79 22.62
C THR A 97 -14.68 -9.60 21.11
N ILE A 98 -13.99 -8.60 20.57
CA ILE A 98 -13.97 -8.28 19.13
C ILE A 98 -12.65 -8.74 18.52
N TYR A 99 -12.74 -9.42 17.38
CA TYR A 99 -11.62 -9.82 16.54
C TYR A 99 -11.84 -9.33 15.11
N SER A 100 -10.77 -9.14 14.34
CA SER A 100 -10.83 -8.76 12.92
C SER A 100 -11.67 -7.50 12.64
N GLY A 101 -11.85 -6.62 13.63
CA GLY A 101 -12.86 -5.55 13.61
C GLY A 101 -12.35 -4.16 13.22
N ASP A 102 -11.06 -4.00 12.95
CA ASP A 102 -10.41 -2.75 12.57
C ASP A 102 -9.66 -2.84 11.24
N ILE A 103 -9.82 -3.95 10.53
CA ILE A 103 -9.23 -4.13 9.21
C ILE A 103 -10.01 -3.31 8.18
N PRO A 104 -9.34 -2.49 7.36
CA PRO A 104 -9.99 -1.67 6.35
C PRO A 104 -10.85 -2.52 5.40
N PHE A 105 -12.06 -2.04 5.10
CA PHE A 105 -13.02 -2.76 4.25
C PHE A 105 -12.44 -3.16 2.87
N VAL A 106 -11.63 -2.29 2.26
CA VAL A 106 -11.00 -2.60 0.96
C VAL A 106 -9.98 -3.73 1.09
N ASN A 107 -9.24 -3.78 2.21
CA ASN A 107 -8.26 -4.83 2.46
C ASN A 107 -8.91 -6.20 2.65
N ARG A 108 -10.18 -6.26 3.08
CA ARG A 108 -10.94 -7.51 3.18
C ARG A 108 -11.12 -8.21 1.85
N MET A 109 -11.21 -7.47 0.75
CA MET A 109 -11.25 -8.10 -0.57
C MET A 109 -10.01 -8.96 -0.80
N PHE A 110 -8.82 -8.42 -0.51
CA PHE A 110 -7.56 -9.14 -0.67
C PHE A 110 -7.48 -10.28 0.35
N LEU A 111 -7.68 -9.98 1.63
CA LEU A 111 -7.50 -10.92 2.75
C LEU A 111 -8.44 -12.13 2.64
N ASP A 112 -9.74 -11.88 2.53
CA ASP A 112 -10.77 -12.91 2.66
C ASP A 112 -10.84 -13.83 1.42
N ASN A 113 -10.36 -13.37 0.26
CA ASN A 113 -10.37 -14.13 -1.00
C ASN A 113 -8.98 -14.69 -1.37
N ASP A 114 -8.00 -14.55 -0.49
CA ASP A 114 -6.61 -14.95 -0.69
C ASP A 114 -5.91 -14.39 -1.95
N VAL A 115 -6.36 -13.23 -2.44
CA VAL A 115 -5.81 -12.61 -3.66
C VAL A 115 -4.77 -11.52 -3.36
N GLY A 116 -3.83 -11.32 -4.29
CA GLY A 116 -2.71 -10.39 -4.20
C GLY A 116 -2.72 -9.29 -5.26
N MET A 117 -1.51 -8.91 -5.72
CA MET A 117 -1.33 -7.88 -6.75
C MET A 117 -1.78 -8.36 -8.14
N HIS A 118 -1.52 -9.62 -8.48
CA HIS A 118 -1.85 -10.20 -9.78
C HIS A 118 -3.18 -10.96 -9.67
N LEU A 119 -4.13 -10.60 -10.54
CA LEU A 119 -5.51 -11.06 -10.50
C LEU A 119 -5.96 -11.54 -11.87
N ALA A 120 -6.75 -12.61 -11.89
CA ALA A 120 -7.55 -13.01 -13.04
C ALA A 120 -9.01 -12.62 -12.79
N ILE A 121 -9.67 -12.09 -13.81
CA ILE A 121 -11.00 -11.47 -13.69
C ILE A 121 -11.88 -11.96 -14.84
N ASP A 122 -12.98 -12.61 -14.48
CA ASP A 122 -14.05 -12.96 -15.43
C ASP A 122 -15.26 -12.04 -15.20
N GLY A 123 -15.39 -11.01 -16.02
CA GLY A 123 -16.36 -9.94 -15.84
C GLY A 123 -16.88 -9.36 -17.14
N PHE A 124 -17.81 -8.43 -17.01
CA PHE A 124 -18.45 -7.75 -18.13
C PHE A 124 -17.73 -6.45 -18.45
N LEU A 125 -17.21 -6.33 -19.67
CA LEU A 125 -16.73 -5.07 -20.20
C LEU A 125 -17.90 -4.10 -20.36
N ILE A 126 -17.85 -2.98 -19.65
CA ILE A 126 -18.96 -2.00 -19.58
C ILE A 126 -18.60 -0.65 -20.18
N ASP A 127 -17.32 -0.31 -20.26
CA ASP A 127 -16.86 0.92 -20.92
C ASP A 127 -15.46 0.72 -21.49
N GLU A 128 -15.17 1.43 -22.57
CA GLU A 128 -13.86 1.48 -23.22
C GLU A 128 -13.56 2.92 -23.60
N ARG A 129 -12.34 3.37 -23.30
CA ARG A 129 -11.94 4.77 -23.45
C ARG A 129 -12.03 5.29 -24.88
N GLU A 130 -11.69 4.44 -25.85
CA GLU A 130 -11.65 4.80 -27.27
C GLU A 130 -13.02 5.15 -27.84
N HIS A 131 -14.09 4.69 -27.18
CA HIS A 131 -15.45 4.95 -27.63
C HIS A 131 -16.00 6.24 -27.01
N ASP A 132 -16.56 7.09 -27.87
CA ASP A 132 -17.27 8.30 -27.46
C ASP A 132 -18.57 7.95 -26.69
N ASP A 133 -19.10 8.89 -25.93
CA ASP A 133 -20.32 8.74 -25.14
C ASP A 133 -21.25 9.94 -25.31
N GLU A 134 -21.43 10.39 -26.57
CA GLU A 134 -22.29 11.54 -26.90
C GLU A 134 -23.74 11.37 -26.37
N ASP A 135 -24.24 10.13 -26.34
CA ASP A 135 -25.58 9.78 -25.86
C ASP A 135 -25.63 9.48 -24.35
N GLY A 136 -24.47 9.40 -23.67
CA GLY A 136 -24.34 9.12 -22.25
C GLY A 136 -24.64 7.66 -21.85
N GLU A 137 -24.83 6.74 -22.79
CA GLU A 137 -25.23 5.36 -22.50
C GLU A 137 -24.14 4.61 -21.71
N ARG A 138 -22.87 4.83 -22.03
CA ARG A 138 -21.73 4.17 -21.36
C ARG A 138 -21.60 4.68 -19.94
N ASN A 139 -21.68 6.00 -19.73
CA ASN A 139 -21.69 6.58 -18.39
C ASN A 139 -22.83 6.01 -17.52
N LEU A 140 -24.05 5.89 -18.07
CA LEU A 140 -25.18 5.28 -17.38
C LEU A 140 -24.91 3.79 -17.07
N ARG A 141 -24.28 3.06 -17.98
CA ARG A 141 -23.88 1.66 -17.76
C ARG A 141 -22.88 1.53 -16.63
N VAL A 142 -21.89 2.40 -16.54
CA VAL A 142 -20.91 2.42 -15.44
C VAL A 142 -21.59 2.70 -14.10
N ILE A 143 -22.48 3.70 -14.05
CA ILE A 143 -23.25 4.02 -12.84
C ILE A 143 -24.12 2.84 -12.40
N LYS A 144 -24.77 2.16 -13.35
CA LYS A 144 -25.59 0.97 -13.06
C LYS A 144 -24.80 -0.16 -12.39
N HIS A 145 -23.50 -0.26 -12.66
CA HIS A 145 -22.61 -1.28 -12.07
C HIS A 145 -21.83 -0.76 -10.85
N GLY A 146 -22.25 0.37 -10.27
CA GLY A 146 -21.73 0.88 -9.01
C GLY A 146 -20.55 1.84 -9.13
N GLY A 147 -20.17 2.22 -10.36
CA GLY A 147 -19.22 3.31 -10.59
C GLY A 147 -19.88 4.68 -10.40
N VAL A 148 -19.08 5.74 -10.37
CA VAL A 148 -19.59 7.12 -10.20
C VAL A 148 -19.57 7.93 -11.50
N GLY A 149 -19.02 7.37 -12.57
CA GLY A 149 -18.93 7.94 -13.91
C GLY A 149 -17.85 7.23 -14.73
N ARG A 150 -17.61 7.66 -15.98
CA ARG A 150 -16.55 7.08 -16.82
C ARG A 150 -15.16 7.31 -16.23
N TYR A 151 -14.37 6.25 -16.10
CA TYR A 151 -13.01 6.27 -15.57
C TYR A 151 -11.99 6.56 -16.68
N GLN A 152 -10.88 7.20 -16.34
CA GLN A 152 -9.80 7.52 -17.30
C GLN A 152 -8.86 6.31 -17.45
N VAL A 153 -9.37 5.22 -18.01
CA VAL A 153 -8.65 3.95 -18.25
C VAL A 153 -9.14 3.32 -19.54
N ASP A 154 -8.33 2.48 -20.17
CA ASP A 154 -8.67 1.86 -21.46
C ASP A 154 -9.92 0.99 -21.37
N ARG A 155 -10.07 0.23 -20.27
CA ARG A 155 -11.20 -0.69 -20.05
C ARG A 155 -11.82 -0.50 -18.66
N THR A 156 -13.14 -0.45 -18.59
CA THR A 156 -13.88 -0.59 -17.33
C THR A 156 -14.68 -1.88 -17.34
N VAL A 157 -14.48 -2.70 -16.32
CA VAL A 157 -15.09 -4.04 -16.20
C VAL A 157 -15.88 -4.13 -14.91
N SER A 158 -17.10 -4.67 -14.97
CA SER A 158 -17.88 -5.04 -13.78
C SER A 158 -17.75 -6.52 -13.49
N VAL A 159 -17.56 -6.87 -12.21
CA VAL A 159 -17.35 -8.26 -11.80
C VAL A 159 -17.96 -8.53 -10.42
N GLN A 160 -18.46 -9.75 -10.23
CA GLN A 160 -18.80 -10.24 -8.89
C GLN A 160 -17.55 -10.76 -8.20
N LEU A 161 -17.45 -10.57 -6.89
CA LEU A 161 -16.27 -10.95 -6.09
C LEU A 161 -15.83 -12.40 -6.31
N GLU A 162 -16.78 -13.32 -6.50
CA GLU A 162 -16.53 -14.75 -6.76
C GLU A 162 -15.74 -15.04 -8.05
N ASN A 163 -15.74 -14.10 -8.99
CA ASN A 163 -15.02 -14.19 -10.26
C ASN A 163 -13.69 -13.41 -10.25
N VAL A 164 -13.23 -12.97 -9.07
CA VAL A 164 -11.90 -12.39 -8.91
C VAL A 164 -11.02 -13.42 -8.24
N THR A 165 -10.06 -13.96 -8.98
CA THR A 165 -9.16 -15.02 -8.51
C THR A 165 -7.71 -14.56 -8.59
N GLU A 166 -6.83 -15.26 -7.87
CA GLU A 166 -5.39 -15.10 -8.01
C GLU A 166 -4.96 -15.54 -9.42
N SER A 167 -4.02 -14.81 -10.03
CA SER A 167 -3.35 -15.23 -11.27
C SER A 167 -1.91 -15.64 -10.97
N GLU A 168 -1.29 -16.34 -11.92
CA GLU A 168 0.16 -16.48 -11.91
C GLU A 168 0.83 -15.09 -11.94
N PRO A 169 1.90 -14.86 -11.18
CA PRO A 169 2.66 -13.63 -11.25
C PRO A 169 3.26 -13.42 -12.64
N PHE A 170 3.13 -12.20 -13.16
CA PHE A 170 3.72 -11.80 -14.44
C PHE A 170 4.38 -10.43 -14.28
N GLN A 171 5.32 -10.10 -15.16
CA GLN A 171 5.92 -8.77 -15.15
C GLN A 171 4.92 -7.76 -15.70
N VAL A 172 4.40 -6.90 -14.83
CA VAL A 172 3.42 -5.90 -15.24
C VAL A 172 4.07 -4.94 -16.24
N PRO A 173 3.44 -4.69 -17.39
CA PRO A 173 3.91 -3.76 -18.42
C PRO A 173 3.63 -2.30 -18.03
N TRP A 174 4.20 -1.84 -16.91
CA TRP A 174 3.91 -0.50 -16.39
C TRP A 174 4.16 0.63 -17.39
N ARG A 175 3.32 1.66 -17.35
CA ARG A 175 3.64 2.96 -17.92
C ARG A 175 4.06 3.91 -16.80
N ILE A 176 5.29 4.44 -16.90
CA ILE A 176 5.90 5.23 -15.83
C ILE A 176 6.11 6.66 -16.35
N LEU A 177 5.56 7.63 -15.62
CA LEU A 177 5.78 9.04 -15.88
C LEU A 177 6.79 9.58 -14.87
N SER A 178 7.84 10.24 -15.35
CA SER A 178 8.78 11.03 -14.55
C SER A 178 8.69 12.48 -14.96
N TYR A 179 8.66 13.40 -14.00
CA TYR A 179 8.59 14.83 -14.30
C TYR A 179 9.49 15.66 -13.39
N ASP A 180 9.78 16.86 -13.86
CA ASP A 180 10.53 17.88 -13.14
C ASP A 180 9.92 19.27 -13.40
N LEU A 181 10.11 20.19 -12.45
CA LEU A 181 9.61 21.57 -12.49
C LEU A 181 10.73 22.57 -12.21
N GLU A 182 10.86 23.56 -13.09
CA GLU A 182 11.68 24.74 -12.79
C GLU A 182 10.80 25.87 -12.29
N THR A 183 11.21 26.47 -11.17
CA THR A 183 10.38 27.46 -10.46
C THR A 183 11.14 28.74 -10.18
N SER A 184 10.42 29.86 -10.25
CA SER A 184 10.90 31.17 -9.82
C SER A 184 11.21 31.14 -8.32
N ILE A 185 12.38 31.65 -7.93
CA ILE A 185 12.77 31.81 -6.53
C ILE A 185 12.04 33.00 -5.92
N ALA A 186 11.80 34.05 -6.71
CA ALA A 186 11.15 35.27 -6.26
C ALA A 186 9.69 35.07 -5.86
N ASN A 187 8.94 34.24 -6.58
CA ASN A 187 7.48 34.15 -6.41
C ASN A 187 6.90 32.73 -6.50
N ASN A 188 7.76 31.71 -6.56
CA ASN A 188 7.39 30.30 -6.65
C ASN A 188 6.64 29.88 -7.93
N SER A 189 6.47 30.74 -8.93
CA SER A 189 5.78 30.37 -10.17
C SER A 189 6.54 29.29 -10.94
N ILE A 190 5.83 28.36 -11.54
CA ILE A 190 6.41 27.40 -12.48
C ILE A 190 6.81 28.15 -13.76
N LEU A 191 8.10 28.13 -14.07
CA LEU A 191 8.67 28.75 -15.25
C LEU A 191 8.57 27.79 -16.44
N CYS A 192 8.87 26.51 -16.19
CA CYS A 192 8.76 25.45 -17.18
C CYS A 192 8.67 24.07 -16.52
N SER A 193 8.33 23.06 -17.32
CA SER A 193 8.33 21.66 -16.89
C SER A 193 8.71 20.73 -18.04
N ALA A 194 9.35 19.62 -17.70
CA ALA A 194 9.57 18.51 -18.60
C ALA A 194 9.00 17.21 -18.02
N VAL A 195 8.57 16.33 -18.91
CA VAL A 195 8.02 15.02 -18.56
C VAL A 195 8.57 13.96 -19.50
N TRP A 196 8.99 12.84 -18.92
CA TRP A 196 9.29 11.61 -19.62
C TRP A 196 8.24 10.55 -19.31
N VAL A 197 7.73 9.89 -20.34
CA VAL A 197 6.86 8.72 -20.20
C VAL A 197 7.56 7.51 -20.79
N GLU A 198 7.75 6.48 -19.98
CA GLU A 198 8.31 5.20 -20.37
C GLU A 198 7.21 4.13 -20.42
N ASP A 199 7.17 3.38 -21.51
CA ASP A 199 6.32 2.19 -21.64
C ASP A 199 7.17 0.93 -21.44
N MET A 200 6.96 0.19 -20.35
CA MET A 200 7.75 -1.00 -20.05
C MET A 200 7.42 -2.21 -20.94
N ILE A 201 6.44 -2.11 -21.84
CA ILE A 201 6.15 -3.16 -22.85
C ILE A 201 7.33 -3.29 -23.82
N ASP A 202 7.76 -2.16 -24.37
CA ASP A 202 8.78 -2.10 -25.42
C ASP A 202 10.02 -1.28 -25.03
N GLY A 203 9.99 -0.65 -23.85
CA GLY A 203 11.04 0.24 -23.36
C GLY A 203 11.06 1.60 -24.06
N SER A 204 10.02 1.93 -24.84
CA SER A 204 9.93 3.23 -25.52
C SER A 204 9.80 4.37 -24.52
N ARG A 205 10.42 5.50 -24.85
CA ARG A 205 10.35 6.72 -24.05
C ARG A 205 9.90 7.89 -24.92
N ARG A 206 8.99 8.71 -24.37
CA ARG A 206 8.46 9.93 -24.98
C ARG A 206 8.75 11.10 -24.05
N VAL A 207 9.15 12.23 -24.62
CA VAL A 207 9.47 13.46 -23.89
C VAL A 207 8.46 14.56 -24.24
N TYR A 208 8.05 15.31 -23.23
CA TYR A 208 7.14 16.44 -23.34
C TYR A 208 7.76 17.65 -22.63
N GLU A 209 7.74 18.80 -23.30
CA GLU A 209 8.26 20.06 -22.78
C GLU A 209 7.14 21.10 -22.71
N TYR A 210 7.04 21.81 -21.58
CA TYR A 210 6.00 22.80 -21.36
C TYR A 210 6.61 24.15 -20.99
N ARG A 211 6.23 25.19 -21.75
CA ARG A 211 6.64 26.58 -21.57
C ARG A 211 5.44 27.50 -21.76
N GLY A 212 5.52 28.69 -21.17
CA GLY A 212 4.51 29.74 -21.37
C GLY A 212 3.90 30.18 -20.05
N ALA A 213 2.61 30.52 -20.08
CA ALA A 213 1.89 30.89 -18.86
C ALA A 213 1.78 29.68 -17.93
N GLU A 214 1.93 29.91 -16.62
CA GLU A 214 1.96 28.85 -15.61
C GLU A 214 0.70 27.99 -15.60
N ASP A 215 -0.47 28.61 -15.71
CA ASP A 215 -1.76 27.91 -15.79
C ASP A 215 -1.82 27.00 -17.03
N LEU A 216 -1.35 27.49 -18.18
CA LEU A 216 -1.27 26.69 -19.40
C LEU A 216 -0.30 25.51 -19.27
N ILE A 217 0.86 25.69 -18.62
CA ILE A 217 1.79 24.59 -18.34
C ILE A 217 1.08 23.50 -17.53
N MET A 218 0.40 23.88 -16.44
CA MET A 218 -0.31 22.93 -15.57
C MET A 218 -1.48 22.23 -16.28
N GLU A 219 -2.26 22.96 -17.09
CA GLU A 219 -3.35 22.40 -17.89
C GLU A 219 -2.84 21.40 -18.94
N GLN A 220 -1.77 21.75 -19.66
CA GLN A 220 -1.17 20.88 -20.67
C GLN A 220 -0.54 19.63 -20.06
N MET A 221 0.19 19.76 -18.95
CA MET A 221 0.69 18.60 -18.19
C MET A 221 -0.45 17.69 -17.76
N THR A 222 -1.53 18.26 -17.23
CA THR A 222 -2.71 17.48 -16.79
C THR A 222 -3.38 16.77 -17.97
N ALA A 223 -3.51 17.44 -19.12
CA ALA A 223 -4.03 16.83 -20.34
C ALA A 223 -3.18 15.64 -20.78
N MET A 224 -1.85 15.80 -20.81
CA MET A 224 -0.93 14.72 -21.18
C MET A 224 -0.97 13.56 -20.17
N VAL A 225 -1.00 13.82 -18.85
CA VAL A 225 -1.13 12.75 -17.84
C VAL A 225 -2.39 11.92 -18.08
N ARG A 226 -3.49 12.58 -18.45
CA ARG A 226 -4.74 11.89 -18.79
C ARG A 226 -4.58 11.11 -20.09
N GLU A 227 -3.99 11.70 -21.13
CA GLU A 227 -3.78 11.08 -22.44
C GLU A 227 -2.89 9.83 -22.34
N GLU A 228 -1.67 10.00 -21.84
CA GLU A 228 -0.67 8.93 -21.66
C GLU A 228 -1.10 7.88 -20.64
N ASP A 229 -1.89 8.25 -19.64
CA ASP A 229 -2.41 7.35 -18.61
C ASP A 229 -1.33 6.47 -17.92
N PRO A 230 -0.35 7.07 -17.23
CA PRO A 230 0.72 6.34 -16.53
C PRO A 230 0.26 5.69 -15.23
N ASP A 231 0.72 4.48 -14.93
CA ASP A 231 0.38 3.82 -13.65
C ASP A 231 1.20 4.35 -12.48
N ILE A 232 2.45 4.73 -12.77
CA ILE A 232 3.41 5.18 -11.77
C ILE A 232 3.83 6.61 -12.11
N ILE A 233 3.79 7.49 -11.11
CA ILE A 233 4.32 8.85 -11.20
C ILE A 233 5.57 8.93 -10.34
N THR A 234 6.68 9.34 -10.95
CA THR A 234 7.99 9.50 -10.35
C THR A 234 8.61 10.84 -10.75
N GLY A 235 9.85 11.04 -10.33
CA GLY A 235 10.64 12.26 -10.36
C GLY A 235 11.62 12.21 -9.19
N TYR A 236 12.47 13.23 -9.04
CA TYR A 236 13.45 13.27 -7.95
C TYR A 236 13.03 14.27 -6.87
N ASN A 237 12.64 13.77 -5.70
CA ASN A 237 12.17 14.59 -4.55
C ASN A 237 10.79 15.25 -4.76
N ILE A 238 9.96 14.68 -5.65
CA ILE A 238 8.60 15.14 -5.93
C ILE A 238 7.70 15.16 -4.70
N ASP A 239 7.94 14.27 -3.72
CA ASP A 239 7.12 14.18 -2.52
C ASP A 239 7.24 15.43 -1.64
N ASN A 240 8.41 16.09 -1.67
CA ASN A 240 8.73 17.21 -0.80
C ASN A 240 8.82 18.55 -1.53
N PHE A 241 8.94 18.57 -2.86
CA PHE A 241 9.06 19.78 -3.65
C PHE A 241 7.96 19.92 -4.69
N ASP A 242 7.97 19.09 -5.73
CA ASP A 242 7.15 19.29 -6.93
C ASP A 242 5.64 19.16 -6.69
N PHE A 243 5.18 18.10 -6.03
CA PHE A 243 3.77 17.96 -5.69
C PHE A 243 3.27 19.07 -4.75
N PRO A 244 3.98 19.39 -3.64
CA PRO A 244 3.64 20.56 -2.84
C PRO A 244 3.55 21.84 -3.67
N ARG A 245 4.49 22.05 -4.60
CA ARG A 245 4.50 23.21 -5.48
C ARG A 245 3.28 23.25 -6.38
N LEU A 246 2.97 22.18 -7.10
CA LEU A 246 1.78 22.10 -7.96
C LEU A 246 0.49 22.39 -7.18
N VAL A 247 0.38 21.89 -5.95
CA VAL A 247 -0.76 22.16 -5.08
C VAL A 247 -0.83 23.63 -4.67
N GLU A 248 0.29 24.24 -4.27
CA GLU A 248 0.37 25.67 -3.96
C GLU A 248 -0.04 26.53 -5.15
N ARG A 249 0.46 26.21 -6.36
CA ARG A 249 0.17 26.98 -7.57
C ARG A 249 -1.27 26.80 -8.04
N MET A 250 -1.83 25.60 -7.94
CA MET A 250 -3.26 25.38 -8.17
C MET A 250 -4.12 26.21 -7.19
N ASP A 251 -3.76 26.25 -5.91
CA ASP A 251 -4.47 27.05 -4.89
C ASP A 251 -4.28 28.57 -5.09
N HIS A 252 -3.19 28.99 -5.74
CA HIS A 252 -2.98 30.39 -6.15
C HIS A 252 -3.90 30.80 -7.29
N HIS A 253 -4.05 29.96 -8.32
CA HIS A 253 -4.87 30.23 -9.51
C HIS A 253 -6.37 30.00 -9.30
N THR A 254 -6.76 29.24 -8.28
CA THR A 254 -8.14 28.81 -8.10
C THR A 254 -8.63 28.90 -6.66
N SER A 255 -9.93 29.11 -6.50
CA SER A 255 -10.61 28.90 -5.23
C SER A 255 -11.06 27.44 -5.06
N ARG A 256 -11.23 27.01 -3.80
CA ARG A 256 -11.76 25.68 -3.46
C ARG A 256 -13.15 25.36 -4.06
N LYS A 257 -13.90 26.38 -4.47
CA LYS A 257 -15.24 26.23 -5.09
C LYS A 257 -15.16 25.93 -6.59
N GLN A 258 -14.06 26.29 -7.26
CA GLN A 258 -13.85 26.08 -8.69
C GLN A 258 -13.27 24.69 -8.95
N TRP A 259 -14.02 23.65 -8.62
CA TRP A 259 -13.53 22.28 -8.69
C TRP A 259 -13.13 21.88 -10.13
N GLN A 260 -13.83 22.38 -11.16
CA GLN A 260 -13.46 22.12 -12.56
C GLN A 260 -12.08 22.69 -12.91
N ALA A 261 -11.82 23.95 -12.56
CA ALA A 261 -10.53 24.59 -12.81
C ALA A 261 -9.40 23.85 -12.07
N ARG A 262 -9.64 23.45 -10.81
CA ARG A 262 -8.68 22.63 -10.05
C ARG A 262 -8.41 21.29 -10.71
N SER A 263 -9.47 20.65 -11.20
CA SER A 263 -9.35 19.40 -11.94
C SER A 263 -8.54 19.60 -13.23
N ASN A 264 -8.75 20.70 -13.95
CA ASN A 264 -7.99 21.00 -15.16
C ASN A 264 -6.50 21.27 -14.89
N LEU A 265 -6.16 21.86 -13.75
CA LEU A 265 -4.78 22.17 -13.39
C LEU A 265 -4.00 21.00 -12.76
N LEU A 266 -4.66 20.12 -12.00
CA LEU A 266 -3.98 19.05 -11.23
C LEU A 266 -4.83 17.79 -11.01
N GLY A 267 -5.86 17.60 -11.83
CA GLY A 267 -6.71 16.41 -11.81
C GLY A 267 -6.04 15.25 -12.51
N TRP A 268 -5.10 14.60 -11.82
CA TRP A 268 -4.28 13.53 -12.35
C TRP A 268 -4.83 12.12 -12.06
N GLY A 269 -5.79 11.96 -11.16
CA GLY A 269 -6.34 10.65 -10.81
C GLY A 269 -7.21 10.02 -11.91
N ARG A 270 -7.34 8.70 -11.90
CA ARG A 270 -8.13 7.92 -12.86
C ARG A 270 -9.64 7.90 -12.58
N THR A 271 -10.09 8.46 -11.45
CA THR A 271 -11.52 8.55 -11.14
C THR A 271 -12.23 9.60 -12.01
N PRO A 272 -13.56 9.51 -12.14
CA PRO A 272 -14.32 10.49 -12.91
C PRO A 272 -14.11 11.92 -12.37
N HIS A 273 -14.01 12.89 -13.27
CA HIS A 273 -13.75 14.29 -12.93
C HIS A 273 -15.02 14.97 -12.41
N LEU A 274 -15.35 14.68 -11.16
CA LEU A 274 -16.54 15.17 -10.47
C LEU A 274 -16.16 15.97 -9.22
N GLU A 275 -17.05 16.85 -8.78
CA GLU A 275 -16.85 17.64 -7.56
C GLU A 275 -16.60 16.76 -6.33
N THR A 276 -17.31 15.62 -6.22
CA THR A 276 -17.15 14.66 -5.14
C THR A 276 -15.75 14.05 -5.11
N GLU A 277 -15.21 13.70 -6.28
CA GLU A 277 -13.87 13.12 -6.41
C GLU A 277 -12.75 14.15 -6.17
N CYS A 278 -12.96 15.43 -6.52
CA CYS A 278 -12.04 16.52 -6.16
C CYS A 278 -11.97 16.76 -4.64
N LYS A 279 -13.09 16.52 -3.93
CA LYS A 279 -13.19 16.69 -2.47
C LYS A 279 -12.75 15.44 -1.69
N ARG A 280 -12.60 14.29 -2.34
CA ARG A 280 -12.15 13.03 -1.73
C ARG A 280 -10.71 13.19 -1.21
N THR A 281 -10.46 12.73 0.01
CA THR A 281 -9.22 13.04 0.76
C THR A 281 -8.09 12.03 0.59
N ARG A 282 -8.39 10.81 0.14
CA ARG A 282 -7.42 9.72 0.03
C ARG A 282 -7.25 9.19 -1.40
N THR A 283 -8.33 8.91 -2.08
CA THR A 283 -8.32 8.23 -3.39
C THR A 283 -9.19 9.01 -4.37
N GLY A 284 -8.88 10.30 -4.54
CA GLY A 284 -9.61 11.20 -5.43
C GLY A 284 -8.82 11.56 -6.69
N VAL A 285 -9.39 12.47 -7.47
CA VAL A 285 -8.79 12.94 -8.73
C VAL A 285 -7.60 13.89 -8.51
N LEU A 286 -7.54 14.58 -7.37
CA LEU A 286 -6.41 15.45 -7.01
C LEU A 286 -5.41 14.68 -6.13
N PRO A 287 -4.10 14.86 -6.32
CA PRO A 287 -3.09 14.29 -5.45
C PRO A 287 -3.20 14.86 -4.04
N ARG A 288 -3.11 14.00 -3.02
CA ARG A 288 -3.23 14.38 -1.60
C ARG A 288 -2.12 13.77 -0.76
N ARG A 289 -1.40 14.62 -0.05
CA ARG A 289 -0.40 14.20 0.93
C ARG A 289 -1.06 13.69 2.21
N GLN A 290 -0.68 12.48 2.64
CA GLN A 290 -1.11 11.86 3.89
C GLN A 290 -0.17 12.23 5.05
N SER A 291 -0.58 11.90 6.28
CA SER A 291 0.20 12.19 7.50
C SER A 291 1.56 11.47 7.55
N ASN A 292 1.70 10.33 6.88
CA ASN A 292 2.95 9.59 6.71
C ASN A 292 3.86 10.20 5.62
N ARG A 293 3.54 11.40 5.12
CA ARG A 293 4.25 12.13 4.05
C ARG A 293 4.16 11.52 2.65
N ALA A 294 3.53 10.35 2.49
CA ALA A 294 3.25 9.76 1.19
C ALA A 294 2.10 10.49 0.49
N TRP A 295 2.12 10.49 -0.84
CA TRP A 295 1.06 11.03 -1.66
C TRP A 295 0.17 9.92 -2.20
N ASN A 296 -1.14 10.17 -2.20
CA ASN A 296 -2.11 9.26 -2.77
C ASN A 296 -2.82 9.93 -3.95
N LEU A 297 -3.11 9.12 -4.97
CA LEU A 297 -3.81 9.52 -6.18
C LEU A 297 -4.65 8.35 -6.67
N ALA A 298 -5.91 8.57 -7.03
CA ALA A 298 -6.77 7.46 -7.42
C ALA A 298 -6.24 6.74 -8.68
N GLY A 299 -5.96 5.45 -8.54
CA GLY A 299 -5.56 4.57 -9.63
C GLY A 299 -4.12 4.72 -10.12
N ARG A 300 -3.29 5.53 -9.45
CA ARG A 300 -1.86 5.70 -9.79
C ARG A 300 -1.00 5.60 -8.53
N ALA A 301 0.15 4.95 -8.64
CA ALA A 301 1.13 4.89 -7.56
C ALA A 301 2.14 6.03 -7.69
N ILE A 302 2.48 6.69 -6.59
CA ILE A 302 3.53 7.70 -6.55
C ILE A 302 4.80 7.05 -6.01
N VAL A 303 5.90 7.12 -6.74
CA VAL A 303 7.17 6.49 -6.37
C VAL A 303 8.28 7.50 -6.55
N ASP A 304 8.64 8.23 -5.49
CA ASP A 304 9.72 9.21 -5.53
C ASP A 304 11.10 8.52 -5.65
N ALA A 305 11.83 8.81 -6.73
CA ALA A 305 13.13 8.20 -7.01
C ALA A 305 14.19 8.58 -5.96
N TRP A 306 14.11 9.78 -5.37
CA TRP A 306 15.00 10.19 -4.28
C TRP A 306 14.85 9.25 -3.08
N TRP A 307 13.59 8.95 -2.70
CA TRP A 307 13.31 8.07 -1.56
C TRP A 307 13.75 6.63 -1.82
N GLN A 308 13.58 6.13 -3.05
CA GLN A 308 14.05 4.80 -3.41
C GLN A 308 15.58 4.71 -3.43
N ALA A 309 16.27 5.71 -4.01
CA ALA A 309 17.72 5.77 -4.05
C ALA A 309 18.32 5.87 -2.64
N ARG A 310 17.74 6.69 -1.76
CA ARG A 310 18.15 6.82 -0.35
C ARG A 310 18.10 5.47 0.38
N GLN A 311 16.99 4.74 0.24
CA GLN A 311 16.83 3.44 0.89
C GLN A 311 17.79 2.38 0.34
N ALA A 312 17.94 2.33 -0.99
CA ALA A 312 18.72 1.29 -1.65
C ALA A 312 20.23 1.52 -1.52
N LEU A 313 20.70 2.76 -1.66
CA LEU A 313 22.13 3.09 -1.77
C LEU A 313 22.74 3.58 -0.46
N ARG A 314 21.92 4.13 0.46
CA ARG A 314 22.37 4.81 1.70
C ARG A 314 23.56 5.76 1.45
N PRO A 315 23.42 6.71 0.51
CA PRO A 315 24.52 7.54 0.05
C PRO A 315 24.92 8.59 1.10
N GLN A 316 26.14 9.13 1.00
CA GLN A 316 26.58 10.24 1.86
C GLN A 316 25.89 11.57 1.53
N ARG A 317 25.50 11.76 0.27
CA ARG A 317 24.76 12.91 -0.24
C ARG A 317 23.59 12.40 -1.07
N GLU A 318 22.47 13.10 -1.01
CA GLU A 318 21.21 12.65 -1.62
C GLU A 318 20.77 13.54 -2.80
N THR A 319 21.65 14.40 -3.35
CA THR A 319 21.34 15.23 -4.52
C THR A 319 21.28 14.38 -5.80
N LEU A 320 20.44 14.79 -6.76
CA LEU A 320 20.28 14.08 -8.04
C LEU A 320 21.63 13.90 -8.74
N SER A 321 22.40 14.98 -8.89
CA SER A 321 23.74 14.94 -9.49
C SER A 321 24.71 13.97 -8.78
N PHE A 322 24.66 13.87 -7.43
CA PHE A 322 25.53 12.94 -6.71
C PHE A 322 25.13 11.48 -6.99
N ILE A 323 23.82 11.20 -6.98
CA ILE A 323 23.31 9.85 -7.24
C ILE A 323 23.53 9.44 -8.70
N ALA A 324 23.30 10.34 -9.65
CA ALA A 324 23.60 10.11 -11.06
C ALA A 324 25.08 9.77 -11.27
N ARG A 325 26.01 10.53 -10.66
CA ARG A 325 27.45 10.22 -10.72
C ARG A 325 27.83 8.91 -10.03
N LEU A 326 27.17 8.58 -8.92
CA LEU A 326 27.42 7.35 -8.19
C LEU A 326 27.02 6.11 -9.00
N LEU A 327 25.89 6.17 -9.71
CA LEU A 327 25.36 5.05 -10.49
C LEU A 327 25.91 4.99 -11.92
N PHE A 328 26.20 6.14 -12.52
CA PHE A 328 26.62 6.28 -13.92
C PHE A 328 27.93 7.07 -14.03
N PRO A 329 29.05 6.60 -13.45
CA PRO A 329 30.30 7.36 -13.40
C PRO A 329 30.94 7.62 -14.78
N GLU A 330 30.67 6.76 -15.76
CA GLU A 330 31.25 6.82 -17.11
C GLU A 330 30.32 7.50 -18.14
N GLU A 331 29.11 7.93 -17.74
CA GLU A 331 28.13 8.57 -18.63
C GLU A 331 28.15 10.09 -18.42
N GLU A 332 28.96 10.79 -19.22
CA GLU A 332 29.15 12.25 -19.12
C GLU A 332 27.87 13.05 -19.40
N ASP A 333 27.00 12.54 -20.27
CA ASP A 333 25.70 13.11 -20.63
C ASP A 333 24.69 13.07 -19.46
N LYS A 334 24.85 12.12 -18.53
CA LYS A 334 24.05 12.06 -17.29
C LYS A 334 24.60 12.93 -16.17
N GLN A 335 25.69 13.65 -16.41
CA GLN A 335 26.25 14.59 -15.45
C GLN A 335 25.60 15.97 -15.57
N LYS A 336 25.84 16.77 -14.52
CA LYS A 336 25.24 18.10 -14.31
C LYS A 336 25.45 19.04 -15.51
N ILE A 337 24.35 19.61 -16.01
CA ILE A 337 24.38 20.80 -16.88
C ILE A 337 24.66 22.02 -16.00
N ASP A 338 25.45 22.98 -16.50
CA ASP A 338 25.85 24.19 -15.76
C ASP A 338 24.73 25.22 -15.64
N ILE A 339 23.62 24.85 -14.98
CA ILE A 339 22.57 25.76 -14.50
C ILE A 339 22.73 25.97 -12.99
N ASP A 340 22.72 27.22 -12.54
CA ASP A 340 22.67 27.56 -11.13
C ASP A 340 21.22 27.68 -10.66
N ALA A 341 20.69 26.58 -10.12
CA ALA A 341 19.34 26.53 -9.54
C ALA A 341 19.09 27.56 -8.42
N SER A 342 20.14 28.16 -7.83
CA SER A 342 19.99 29.24 -6.84
C SER A 342 19.76 30.63 -7.44
N ASN A 343 19.92 30.77 -8.77
CA ASN A 343 19.67 32.00 -9.53
C ASN A 343 18.69 31.75 -10.70
N MET A 344 17.76 30.80 -10.54
CA MET A 344 16.87 30.31 -11.61
C MET A 344 16.10 31.40 -12.35
N ASP A 345 15.69 32.48 -11.67
CA ASP A 345 15.02 33.62 -12.31
C ASP A 345 15.92 34.33 -13.36
N GLU A 346 17.20 34.51 -13.06
CA GLU A 346 18.17 35.11 -13.98
C GLU A 346 18.53 34.14 -15.11
N GLU A 347 18.69 32.86 -14.78
CA GLU A 347 18.98 31.81 -15.76
C GLU A 347 17.86 31.67 -16.78
N TRP A 348 16.61 31.64 -16.33
CA TRP A 348 15.44 31.58 -17.20
C TRP A 348 15.30 32.83 -18.08
N ALA A 349 15.61 34.02 -17.55
CA ALA A 349 15.55 35.25 -18.33
C ALA A 349 16.63 35.33 -19.42
N ASN A 350 17.83 34.82 -19.14
CA ASN A 350 18.98 34.94 -20.03
C ASN A 350 19.13 33.76 -21.01
N ARG A 351 18.81 32.54 -20.58
CA ARG A 351 19.02 31.29 -21.32
C ARG A 351 17.90 30.24 -21.10
N PRO A 352 16.64 30.58 -21.44
CA PRO A 352 15.49 29.69 -21.19
C PRO A 352 15.58 28.34 -21.92
N ASP A 353 16.26 28.28 -23.07
CA ASP A 353 16.45 27.03 -23.81
C ASP A 353 17.37 26.05 -23.07
N GLU A 354 18.46 26.54 -22.46
CA GLU A 354 19.37 25.71 -21.66
C GLU A 354 18.70 25.24 -20.36
N VAL A 355 17.86 26.08 -19.74
CA VAL A 355 17.09 25.70 -18.55
C VAL A 355 16.06 24.62 -18.88
N MET A 356 15.42 24.68 -20.06
CA MET A 356 14.54 23.60 -20.48
C MET A 356 15.30 22.31 -20.76
N GLU A 357 16.47 22.36 -21.42
CA GLU A 357 17.30 21.16 -21.62
C GLU A 357 17.71 20.54 -20.28
N TYR A 358 18.03 21.39 -19.29
CA TYR A 358 18.27 20.99 -17.91
C TYR A 358 17.08 20.27 -17.28
N CYS A 359 15.89 20.86 -17.34
CA CYS A 359 14.65 20.27 -16.83
C CYS A 359 14.33 18.93 -17.52
N VAL A 360 14.51 18.84 -18.85
CA VAL A 360 14.33 17.59 -19.62
C VAL A 360 15.26 16.49 -19.11
N ARG A 361 16.51 16.82 -18.80
CA ARG A 361 17.47 15.84 -18.28
C ARG A 361 17.13 15.43 -16.85
N ASP A 362 16.79 16.38 -15.99
CA ASP A 362 16.43 16.11 -14.59
C ASP A 362 15.11 15.31 -14.48
N ALA A 363 14.19 15.45 -15.45
CA ALA A 363 13.02 14.59 -15.58
C ALA A 363 13.35 13.17 -16.09
N ALA A 364 14.43 12.98 -16.86
CA ALA A 364 14.83 11.66 -17.40
C ALA A 364 15.56 10.79 -16.37
N LEU A 365 16.51 11.38 -15.64
CA LEU A 365 17.40 10.68 -14.70
C LEU A 365 16.67 9.81 -13.65
N PRO A 366 15.52 10.22 -13.07
CA PRO A 366 14.77 9.39 -12.13
C PRO A 366 14.40 8.01 -12.69
N LEU A 367 14.03 7.92 -13.97
CA LEU A 367 13.74 6.65 -14.62
C LEU A 367 15.00 5.76 -14.63
N ASP A 368 16.12 6.31 -15.06
CA ASP A 368 17.39 5.58 -15.12
C ASP A 368 17.85 5.12 -13.73
N ILE A 369 17.73 5.97 -12.72
CA ILE A 369 18.05 5.64 -11.33
C ILE A 369 17.19 4.48 -10.84
N LEU A 370 15.87 4.54 -11.07
CA LEU A 370 14.94 3.48 -10.66
C LEU A 370 15.25 2.14 -11.36
N HIS A 371 15.65 2.18 -12.64
CA HIS A 371 16.12 1.00 -13.38
C HIS A 371 17.43 0.44 -12.80
N ALA A 372 18.44 1.29 -12.59
CA ALA A 372 19.74 0.87 -12.09
C ALA A 372 19.64 0.17 -10.71
N ILE A 373 18.76 0.66 -9.83
CA ILE A 373 18.52 0.05 -8.52
C ILE A 373 17.41 -1.01 -8.52
N GLN A 374 16.78 -1.28 -9.67
CA GLN A 374 15.67 -2.20 -9.87
C GLN A 374 14.49 -1.92 -8.91
N ALA A 375 14.20 -0.66 -8.64
CA ALA A 375 13.22 -0.26 -7.62
C ALA A 375 11.83 -0.82 -7.91
N ILE A 376 11.28 -0.54 -9.10
CA ILE A 376 9.91 -0.94 -9.48
C ILE A 376 9.77 -2.47 -9.46
N ARG A 377 10.69 -3.18 -10.11
CA ARG A 377 10.68 -4.66 -10.18
C ARG A 377 10.84 -5.31 -8.80
N ARG A 378 11.67 -4.77 -7.91
CA ARG A 378 11.78 -5.26 -6.53
C ARG A 378 10.50 -5.03 -5.73
N LYS A 379 9.85 -3.87 -5.90
CA LYS A 379 8.58 -3.56 -5.22
C LYS A 379 7.42 -4.43 -5.72
N GLU A 380 7.37 -4.69 -7.02
CA GLU A 380 6.44 -5.65 -7.64
C GLU A 380 6.63 -7.06 -7.06
N ALA A 381 7.86 -7.56 -6.98
CA ALA A 381 8.13 -8.86 -6.36
C ALA A 381 7.68 -8.92 -4.88
N VAL A 382 7.97 -7.87 -4.10
CA VAL A 382 7.52 -7.76 -2.71
C VAL A 382 5.99 -7.72 -2.62
N ALA A 383 5.31 -6.97 -3.49
CA ALA A 383 3.86 -6.89 -3.54
C ALA A 383 3.21 -8.25 -3.85
N SER A 384 3.78 -8.98 -4.81
CA SER A 384 3.34 -10.33 -5.17
C SER A 384 3.50 -11.30 -4.00
N VAL A 385 4.70 -11.37 -3.39
CA VAL A 385 4.96 -12.27 -2.26
C VAL A 385 4.11 -11.91 -1.05
N ALA A 386 3.97 -10.62 -0.72
CA ALA A 386 3.18 -10.17 0.43
C ALA A 386 1.67 -10.16 0.16
N LYS A 387 1.22 -10.47 -1.07
CA LYS A 387 -0.19 -10.39 -1.50
C LYS A 387 -0.85 -9.05 -1.17
N VAL A 388 -0.18 -7.95 -1.49
CA VAL A 388 -0.67 -6.57 -1.32
C VAL A 388 -0.66 -5.80 -2.65
N PRO A 389 -1.44 -4.72 -2.80
CA PRO A 389 -1.32 -3.83 -3.95
C PRO A 389 0.09 -3.22 -4.09
N PHE A 390 0.51 -2.92 -5.32
CA PHE A 390 1.82 -2.32 -5.61
C PHE A 390 2.10 -1.06 -4.76
N GLU A 391 1.13 -0.14 -4.64
CA GLU A 391 1.25 1.09 -3.84
C GLU A 391 1.60 0.78 -2.37
N THR A 392 1.05 -0.30 -1.80
CA THR A 392 1.34 -0.71 -0.42
C THR A 392 2.77 -1.24 -0.28
N ALA A 393 3.31 -1.96 -1.28
CA ALA A 393 4.70 -2.37 -1.25
C ALA A 393 5.68 -1.19 -1.47
N ALA A 394 5.30 -0.25 -2.34
CA ALA A 394 6.11 0.93 -2.66
C ALA A 394 6.22 1.88 -1.45
N ASN A 395 5.07 2.24 -0.85
CA ASN A 395 4.94 3.34 0.11
C ASN A 395 4.42 2.94 1.49
N GLY A 396 3.93 1.71 1.64
CA GLY A 396 3.42 1.19 2.91
C GLY A 396 4.54 0.82 3.89
N SER A 397 4.14 0.49 5.12
CA SER A 397 5.06 0.05 6.16
C SER A 397 5.32 -1.46 6.07
N THR A 398 6.45 -1.91 6.61
CA THR A 398 6.75 -3.34 6.76
C THR A 398 5.66 -4.08 7.55
N SER A 399 5.00 -3.42 8.50
CA SER A 399 3.87 -3.99 9.24
C SER A 399 2.69 -4.35 8.33
N GLN A 400 2.35 -3.51 7.34
CA GLN A 400 1.26 -3.81 6.42
C GLN A 400 1.55 -5.05 5.56
N LEU A 401 2.83 -5.25 5.18
CA LEU A 401 3.26 -6.45 4.46
C LEU A 401 3.13 -7.71 5.33
N LEU A 402 3.58 -7.61 6.59
CA LEU A 402 3.51 -8.70 7.55
C LEU A 402 2.06 -9.05 7.91
N ASP A 403 1.22 -8.03 8.16
CA ASP A 403 -0.19 -8.20 8.49
C ASP A 403 -0.91 -8.96 7.39
N SER A 404 -0.67 -8.62 6.12
CA SER A 404 -1.25 -9.34 4.97
C SER A 404 -0.96 -10.85 5.06
N LEU A 405 0.28 -11.24 5.32
CA LEU A 405 0.69 -12.64 5.37
C LEU A 405 0.17 -13.36 6.62
N VAL A 406 0.32 -12.74 7.80
CA VAL A 406 -0.02 -13.35 9.08
C VAL A 406 -1.54 -13.50 9.24
N ILE A 407 -2.34 -12.52 8.81
CA ILE A 407 -3.80 -12.58 8.91
C ILE A 407 -4.35 -13.74 8.07
N ARG A 408 -3.87 -13.89 6.83
CA ARG A 408 -4.25 -15.00 5.95
C ARG A 408 -3.92 -16.35 6.56
N LEU A 409 -2.71 -16.46 7.13
CA LEU A 409 -2.29 -17.67 7.80
C LEU A 409 -3.13 -17.95 9.06
N ALA A 410 -3.47 -16.91 9.82
CA ALA A 410 -4.37 -17.00 10.98
C ALA A 410 -5.75 -17.51 10.56
N ASP A 411 -6.34 -16.96 9.51
CA ASP A 411 -7.65 -17.40 9.00
C ASP A 411 -7.62 -18.86 8.53
N ARG A 412 -6.61 -19.26 7.75
CA ARG A 412 -6.41 -20.67 7.32
C ARG A 412 -6.21 -21.64 8.48
N LYS A 413 -5.68 -21.16 9.62
CA LYS A 413 -5.41 -21.97 10.81
C LYS A 413 -6.45 -21.78 11.92
N ASN A 414 -7.58 -21.13 11.62
CA ASN A 414 -8.63 -20.81 12.60
C ASN A 414 -8.06 -20.14 13.86
N VAL A 415 -7.26 -19.08 13.68
CA VAL A 415 -6.74 -18.24 14.77
C VAL A 415 -7.47 -16.90 14.72
N ALA A 416 -8.00 -16.44 15.85
CA ALA A 416 -8.68 -15.16 15.92
C ALA A 416 -7.68 -14.00 15.90
N VAL A 417 -7.91 -13.01 15.04
CA VAL A 417 -7.01 -11.86 14.89
C VAL A 417 -7.46 -10.73 15.82
N PRO A 418 -6.66 -10.30 16.80
CA PRO A 418 -7.03 -9.21 17.70
C PRO A 418 -7.03 -7.85 17.00
N LEU A 419 -7.61 -6.85 17.65
CA LEU A 419 -7.56 -5.46 17.17
C LEU A 419 -6.15 -4.86 17.33
N THR A 420 -5.80 -3.92 16.46
CA THR A 420 -4.56 -3.15 16.56
C THR A 420 -4.46 -2.44 17.91
N GLY A 421 -3.29 -2.49 18.54
CA GLY A 421 -3.05 -1.82 19.81
C GLY A 421 -3.65 -2.54 21.03
N SER A 422 -4.06 -3.80 20.89
CA SER A 422 -4.46 -4.65 22.03
C SER A 422 -3.29 -5.08 22.92
N ALA A 423 -2.05 -4.82 22.51
CA ALA A 423 -0.86 -5.13 23.29
C ALA A 423 -0.74 -4.17 24.49
N GLU A 424 -0.21 -4.69 25.60
CA GLU A 424 0.10 -3.89 26.78
C GLU A 424 1.06 -2.74 26.44
N ALA A 425 0.93 -1.63 27.16
CA ALA A 425 1.82 -0.51 26.99
C ALA A 425 3.27 -0.94 27.25
N LYS A 426 4.21 -0.50 26.41
CA LYS A 426 5.62 -0.85 26.58
C LYS A 426 6.12 -0.37 27.96
N GLU A 427 6.50 -1.30 28.82
CA GLU A 427 7.21 -1.01 30.06
C GLU A 427 8.71 -0.85 29.76
N GLY A 428 9.10 0.38 29.41
CA GLY A 428 10.51 0.74 29.23
C GLY A 428 11.16 0.23 27.95
N GLN A 429 12.49 0.31 27.92
CA GLN A 429 13.31 -0.10 26.77
C GLN A 429 13.75 -1.56 26.95
N ILE A 430 13.46 -2.39 25.95
CA ILE A 430 13.90 -3.80 25.92
C ILE A 430 15.42 -3.82 25.72
N THR A 431 16.13 -4.68 26.47
CA THR A 431 17.57 -4.89 26.30
C THR A 431 17.87 -5.40 24.88
N GLY A 432 18.76 -4.71 24.17
CA GLY A 432 19.15 -5.05 22.79
C GLY A 432 20.22 -6.14 22.71
N GLY A 433 20.79 -6.29 21.51
CA GLY A 433 21.90 -7.23 21.29
C GLY A 433 23.14 -6.88 22.13
N TYR A 434 23.80 -7.91 22.64
CA TYR A 434 25.07 -7.77 23.35
C TYR A 434 26.19 -7.41 22.36
N VAL A 435 26.97 -6.38 22.69
CA VAL A 435 28.20 -6.03 21.97
C VAL A 435 29.36 -6.37 22.91
N HIS A 436 30.20 -7.30 22.49
CA HIS A 436 31.37 -7.68 23.27
C HIS A 436 32.43 -6.59 23.17
N ASP A 437 32.98 -6.18 24.32
CA ASP A 437 34.10 -5.25 24.35
C ASP A 437 35.33 -5.96 23.77
N VAL A 438 35.92 -5.36 22.74
CA VAL A 438 37.11 -5.87 22.07
C VAL A 438 38.29 -4.95 22.30
N GLU A 439 39.48 -5.52 22.46
CA GLU A 439 40.71 -4.74 22.59
C GLU A 439 41.04 -4.03 21.28
N ALA A 440 41.04 -2.69 21.32
CA ALA A 440 41.42 -1.87 20.19
C ALA A 440 42.90 -2.10 19.81
N GLY A 441 43.16 -2.40 18.53
CA GLY A 441 44.50 -2.64 18.03
C GLY A 441 44.50 -3.10 16.57
N LEU A 442 45.69 -3.18 15.97
CA LEU A 442 45.89 -3.75 14.65
C LEU A 442 46.18 -5.25 14.81
N HIS A 443 45.22 -6.09 14.43
CA HIS A 443 45.32 -7.54 14.56
C HIS A 443 45.39 -8.19 13.17
N PRO A 444 46.43 -8.98 12.85
CA PRO A 444 46.48 -9.75 11.61
C PRO A 444 45.60 -11.02 11.72
N TRP A 445 45.12 -11.53 10.58
CA TRP A 445 44.43 -12.85 10.46
C TRP A 445 43.10 -13.00 11.23
N ILE A 446 42.21 -12.00 11.13
CA ILE A 446 40.87 -12.08 11.73
C ILE A 446 39.96 -12.96 10.88
N ALA A 447 39.36 -13.99 11.48
CA ALA A 447 38.26 -14.74 10.89
C ALA A 447 36.92 -14.17 11.39
N VAL A 448 36.00 -13.88 10.47
CA VAL A 448 34.65 -13.40 10.79
C VAL A 448 33.67 -14.56 10.63
N LEU A 449 33.02 -14.94 11.72
CA LEU A 449 32.00 -15.98 11.76
C LEU A 449 30.68 -15.32 12.17
N ASP A 450 29.63 -15.55 11.38
CA ASP A 450 28.29 -14.99 11.63
C ASP A 450 27.20 -16.05 11.38
N PHE A 451 26.07 -15.89 12.06
CA PHE A 451 24.91 -16.76 11.90
C PHE A 451 24.02 -16.26 10.75
N LYS A 452 23.74 -17.13 9.78
CA LYS A 452 22.74 -16.83 8.75
C LYS A 452 21.35 -16.72 9.39
N SER A 453 20.69 -15.57 9.23
CA SER A 453 19.31 -15.35 9.69
C SER A 453 19.10 -15.73 11.17
N MET A 454 19.94 -15.22 12.07
CA MET A 454 19.96 -15.58 13.49
C MET A 454 18.57 -15.49 14.17
N TYR A 455 17.89 -14.35 14.12
CA TYR A 455 16.59 -14.18 14.79
C TYR A 455 15.48 -15.07 14.20
N PRO A 456 15.27 -15.14 12.86
CA PRO A 456 14.36 -16.12 12.29
C PRO A 456 14.65 -17.55 12.73
N SER A 457 15.92 -17.95 12.75
CA SER A 457 16.32 -19.31 13.16
C SER A 457 16.02 -19.59 14.63
N ILE A 458 16.21 -18.62 15.52
CA ILE A 458 15.83 -18.74 16.95
C ILE A 458 14.32 -18.88 17.10
N MET A 459 13.54 -18.09 16.36
CA MET A 459 12.08 -18.13 16.41
C MET A 459 11.54 -19.46 15.90
N ILE A 460 12.08 -19.98 14.80
CA ILE A 460 11.72 -21.28 14.24
C ILE A 460 12.12 -22.41 15.20
N GLY A 461 13.40 -22.46 15.61
CA GLY A 461 13.93 -23.55 16.42
C GLY A 461 13.29 -23.68 17.81
N ASN A 462 12.88 -22.56 18.40
CA ASN A 462 12.23 -22.54 19.73
C ASN A 462 10.71 -22.30 19.64
N ASN A 463 10.12 -22.34 18.44
CA ASN A 463 8.69 -22.15 18.19
C ASN A 463 8.10 -20.88 18.83
N VAL A 464 8.83 -19.77 18.76
CA VAL A 464 8.46 -18.48 19.38
C VAL A 464 7.34 -17.83 18.58
N CYS A 465 6.14 -17.78 19.14
CA CYS A 465 4.98 -17.15 18.51
C CYS A 465 3.93 -16.72 19.55
N TYR A 466 3.13 -15.70 19.23
CA TYR A 466 1.95 -15.34 20.04
C TYR A 466 0.97 -16.50 20.20
N THR A 467 0.84 -17.36 19.19
CA THR A 467 -0.08 -18.52 19.24
C THR A 467 0.47 -19.70 20.02
N THR A 468 1.72 -19.64 20.48
CA THR A 468 2.38 -20.71 21.24
C THR A 468 2.83 -20.23 22.61
N ARG A 469 2.84 -18.91 22.86
CA ARG A 469 3.12 -18.32 24.17
C ARG A 469 2.08 -18.77 25.18
N ILE A 470 2.55 -19.17 26.36
CA ILE A 470 1.72 -19.62 27.48
C ILE A 470 1.71 -18.51 28.52
N ASP A 471 0.59 -17.79 28.61
CA ASP A 471 0.38 -16.81 29.66
C ASP A 471 -0.24 -17.48 30.90
N PRO A 472 0.00 -16.98 32.13
CA PRO A 472 -0.62 -17.54 33.35
C PRO A 472 -2.16 -17.52 33.32
N SER A 473 -2.74 -16.60 32.53
CA SER A 473 -4.18 -16.50 32.32
C SER A 473 -4.72 -17.56 31.35
N HIS A 474 -3.87 -18.20 30.54
CA HIS A 474 -4.27 -19.19 29.54
C HIS A 474 -4.95 -20.40 30.23
N PRO A 475 -6.08 -20.93 29.70
CA PRO A 475 -6.77 -22.06 30.32
C PRO A 475 -5.96 -23.35 30.28
N GLU A 476 -5.23 -23.58 29.19
CA GLU A 476 -4.38 -24.74 29.00
C GLU A 476 -2.98 -24.40 29.53
N GLN A 477 -2.53 -25.17 30.51
CA GLN A 477 -1.21 -25.07 31.12
C GLN A 477 -0.49 -26.41 30.91
N PRO A 478 0.85 -26.40 30.69
CA PRO A 478 1.61 -27.61 30.47
C PRO A 478 1.58 -28.54 31.69
N GLY A 479 1.36 -29.83 31.44
CA GLY A 479 1.60 -30.91 32.38
C GLY A 479 3.09 -31.25 32.52
N GLY A 480 3.41 -32.21 33.39
CA GLY A 480 4.80 -32.57 33.70
C GLY A 480 5.60 -33.16 32.53
N ASP A 481 4.91 -33.80 31.58
CA ASP A 481 5.53 -34.46 30.42
C ASP A 481 5.44 -33.61 29.12
N ASP A 482 4.80 -32.44 29.18
CA ASP A 482 4.60 -31.62 27.99
C ASP A 482 5.89 -30.90 27.57
N ALA A 483 6.27 -31.07 26.30
CA ALA A 483 7.41 -30.40 25.73
C ALA A 483 7.13 -28.88 25.58
N THR A 484 7.91 -28.06 26.29
CA THR A 484 7.86 -26.60 26.26
C THR A 484 9.26 -25.99 26.13
N HIS A 485 9.32 -24.75 25.66
CA HIS A 485 10.52 -23.93 25.66
C HIS A 485 10.36 -22.77 26.64
N VAL A 486 11.34 -22.61 27.53
CA VAL A 486 11.42 -21.47 28.45
C VAL A 486 12.52 -20.53 27.96
N SER A 487 12.14 -19.31 27.61
CA SER A 487 13.08 -18.29 27.17
C SER A 487 13.93 -17.75 28.34
N PRO A 488 15.07 -17.09 28.07
CA PRO A 488 15.87 -16.43 29.11
C PRO A 488 15.12 -15.35 29.91
N THR A 489 14.02 -14.80 29.35
CA THR A 489 13.12 -13.86 30.02
C THR A 489 11.95 -14.57 30.72
N GLU A 490 12.06 -15.88 30.95
CA GLU A 490 11.06 -16.74 31.61
C GLU A 490 9.71 -16.88 30.89
N ALA A 491 9.54 -16.27 29.71
CA ALA A 491 8.38 -16.53 28.87
C ALA A 491 8.40 -17.98 28.36
N VAL A 492 7.26 -18.66 28.46
CA VAL A 492 7.11 -20.07 28.12
C VAL A 492 6.35 -20.21 26.81
N PHE A 493 6.78 -21.13 25.95
CA PHE A 493 6.18 -21.44 24.66
C PHE A 493 5.93 -22.93 24.51
N TRP A 494 4.79 -23.31 23.94
CA TRP A 494 4.51 -24.68 23.53
C TRP A 494 5.52 -25.15 22.47
N SER A 495 5.94 -26.42 22.53
CA SER A 495 6.72 -27.04 21.46
C SER A 495 5.91 -27.15 20.16
N ALA A 496 6.63 -27.31 19.05
CA ALA A 496 6.01 -27.50 17.73
C ALA A 496 5.20 -28.81 17.63
N GLU A 497 5.51 -29.81 18.46
CA GLU A 497 4.75 -31.08 18.56
C GLU A 497 3.33 -30.87 19.08
N HIS A 498 3.17 -29.95 20.03
CA HIS A 498 1.86 -29.56 20.54
C HIS A 498 1.14 -28.63 19.54
N ARG A 499 1.80 -27.54 19.13
CA ARG A 499 1.27 -26.61 18.14
C ARG A 499 2.39 -25.86 17.44
N LYS A 500 2.46 -25.96 16.12
CA LYS A 500 3.35 -25.12 15.33
C LYS A 500 2.84 -23.67 15.28
N GLY A 501 3.68 -22.72 15.68
CA GLY A 501 3.33 -21.30 15.70
C GLY A 501 3.17 -20.71 14.29
N LEU A 502 2.35 -19.66 14.17
CA LEU A 502 2.13 -18.98 12.89
C LEU A 502 3.41 -18.31 12.37
N VAL A 503 4.15 -17.63 13.25
CA VAL A 503 5.38 -16.91 12.86
C VAL A 503 6.48 -17.87 12.41
N PRO A 504 6.81 -18.96 13.14
CA PRO A 504 7.70 -20.00 12.65
C PRO A 504 7.31 -20.56 11.27
N THR A 505 6.02 -20.88 11.09
CA THR A 505 5.51 -21.38 9.80
C THR A 505 5.75 -20.38 8.67
N LEU A 506 5.40 -19.11 8.89
CA LEU A 506 5.60 -18.06 7.89
C LEU A 506 7.08 -17.83 7.55
N LEU A 507 7.96 -17.84 8.56
CA LEU A 507 9.39 -17.63 8.35
C LEU A 507 10.04 -18.77 7.58
N GLU A 508 9.64 -20.03 7.83
CA GLU A 508 10.09 -21.16 7.01
C GLU A 508 9.67 -20.99 5.54
N ASP A 509 8.42 -20.60 5.29
CA ASP A 509 7.91 -20.37 3.93
C ASP A 509 8.66 -19.23 3.21
N LEU A 510 9.05 -18.17 3.92
CA LEU A 510 9.79 -17.04 3.35
C LEU A 510 11.29 -17.30 3.17
N MET A 511 11.84 -18.29 3.86
CA MET A 511 13.26 -18.64 3.80
C MET A 511 13.58 -19.71 2.75
N ASN A 512 12.57 -20.46 2.32
CA ASN A 512 12.62 -21.41 1.21
C ASN A 512 12.36 -20.70 -0.12
#